data_AF-A0A8T5MI08-F1
#
_entry.id   AF-A0A8T5MI08-F1
#
_cell.length_a   1.000
_cell.length_b   1.000
_cell.length_c   1.000
_cell.angle_alpha   90.00
_cell.angle_beta   90.00
_cell.angle_gamma   90.00
#
_symmetry.space_group_name_H-M   'P 1'
#
loop_
_entity.id
_entity.type
_entity.pdbx_description
1 polymer ?
#
loop_
_entity_poly.entity_id
_entity_poly.type
_entity_poly.pdbx_seq_one_letter_code
_entity_poly.pdbx_strand_id
1 'polypeptide(L)'
;MAKIKTINYRFFGIIVVAALLAGCTGGASNNSAGEPTKSGYEFYSVEEQTPIFISYYNSIKLTPAQEKIKNDALSRMPAPCCTDYSMASCCCPCNFAKSTWGLAAHLIVNEGYNADQVEDAANTWIAFAYPNGYEGDACYEGRCGVEFENDGCGGMTEQLII
;
A
#
# COMPACT_ATOMS: atom_id res chain seq x y z
N MET A 1 -46.04 9.16 33.18
CA MET A 1 -46.97 9.81 32.22
C MET A 1 -46.56 11.27 32.07
N ALA A 2 -46.72 11.81 30.86
CA ALA A 2 -46.59 13.21 30.42
C ALA A 2 -45.18 13.84 30.31
N LYS A 3 -44.71 13.89 29.06
CA LYS A 3 -43.64 14.71 28.49
C LYS A 3 -44.01 16.20 28.53
N ILE A 4 -43.04 17.09 28.71
CA ILE A 4 -43.15 18.49 28.25
C ILE A 4 -41.98 18.79 27.31
N LYS A 5 -42.36 19.24 26.11
CA LYS A 5 -41.50 19.58 24.98
C LYS A 5 -40.78 20.92 25.19
N THR A 6 -39.61 20.97 24.58
CA THR A 6 -38.70 22.08 24.24
C THR A 6 -39.37 23.37 23.75
N ILE A 7 -38.72 24.52 24.00
CA ILE A 7 -38.60 25.66 23.07
C ILE A 7 -37.27 26.39 23.35
N ASN A 8 -36.49 26.62 22.29
CA ASN A 8 -35.25 27.39 22.26
C ASN A 8 -35.53 28.90 22.18
N TYR A 9 -34.75 29.72 22.89
CA TYR A 9 -34.59 31.14 22.57
C TYR A 9 -33.12 31.45 22.22
N ARG A 10 -32.99 32.33 21.25
CA ARG A 10 -31.84 32.60 20.40
C ARG A 10 -31.36 34.03 20.70
N PHE A 11 -30.04 34.24 20.69
CA PHE A 11 -29.31 35.52 20.56
C PHE A 11 -29.47 36.58 21.67
N PHE A 12 -28.37 36.90 22.35
CA PHE A 12 -27.64 38.19 22.26
C PHE A 12 -26.62 38.27 23.41
N GLY A 13 -25.36 38.59 23.09
CA GLY A 13 -24.37 38.95 24.13
C GLY A 13 -22.93 38.57 23.80
N ILE A 14 -22.32 39.25 22.82
CA ILE A 14 -20.86 39.29 22.66
C ILE A 14 -20.34 40.40 23.57
N ILE A 15 -19.51 40.07 24.56
CA ILE A 15 -18.37 40.90 25.01
C ILE A 15 -17.26 39.95 25.45
N VAL A 16 -16.22 39.78 24.63
CA VAL A 16 -14.93 39.20 25.05
C VAL A 16 -13.89 40.31 24.88
N VAL A 17 -13.32 40.76 26.00
CA VAL A 17 -12.11 41.57 26.04
C VAL A 17 -11.13 40.83 26.92
N ALA A 18 -10.07 40.31 26.31
CA ALA A 18 -8.81 40.03 27.00
C ALA A 18 -7.69 40.06 25.96
N ALA A 19 -6.85 41.09 26.07
CA ALA A 19 -5.66 41.30 25.28
C ALA A 19 -4.45 40.61 25.96
N LEU A 20 -3.51 40.10 25.15
CA LEU A 20 -2.04 40.27 25.21
C LEU A 20 -1.32 39.87 26.53
N LEU A 21 -0.25 39.09 26.63
CA LEU A 21 0.87 38.66 25.76
C LEU A 21 1.64 37.53 26.51
N ALA A 22 2.27 36.60 25.79
CA ALA A 22 3.64 36.12 26.07
C ALA A 22 4.04 35.08 25.03
N GLY A 23 4.90 35.49 24.09
CA GLY A 23 5.56 34.57 23.18
C GLY A 23 6.73 33.88 23.85
N CYS A 24 6.82 32.56 23.68
CA CYS A 24 8.07 31.82 23.57
C CYS A 24 8.09 31.16 22.20
N THR A 25 9.20 31.39 21.51
CA THR A 25 9.48 31.06 20.12
C THR A 25 9.66 29.56 19.88
N GLY A 26 9.06 29.09 18.77
CA GLY A 26 9.81 28.41 17.71
C GLY A 26 10.33 27.02 18.01
N GLY A 27 9.50 26.02 17.71
CA GLY A 27 9.88 24.61 17.59
C GLY A 27 8.76 23.79 16.97
N ALA A 28 8.15 24.29 15.90
CA ALA A 28 7.25 23.48 15.09
C ALA A 28 8.12 22.44 14.36
N SER A 29 8.21 21.24 14.93
CA SER A 29 8.65 20.06 14.19
C SER A 29 7.62 19.84 13.09
N ASN A 30 8.01 20.12 11.86
CA ASN A 30 7.24 19.76 10.68
C ASN A 30 7.31 18.26 10.50
N ASN A 31 6.66 17.51 11.38
CA ASN A 31 6.25 16.16 11.07
C ASN A 31 4.98 16.32 10.23
N SER A 32 5.17 16.54 8.94
CA SER A 32 4.14 16.25 7.95
C SER A 32 3.87 14.75 8.03
N ALA A 33 2.97 14.37 8.95
CA ALA A 33 2.26 13.11 8.85
C ALA A 33 1.62 13.14 7.46
N GLY A 34 2.17 12.35 6.54
CA GLY A 34 1.56 12.12 5.24
C GLY A 34 0.11 11.69 5.45
N GLU A 35 -0.77 12.06 4.52
CA GLU A 35 -2.12 11.53 4.52
C GLU A 35 -2.08 10.01 4.65
N PRO A 36 -2.94 9.39 5.48
CA PRO A 36 -2.96 7.94 5.61
C PRO A 36 -3.18 7.34 4.21
N THR A 37 -2.26 6.49 3.78
CA THR A 37 -2.40 5.75 2.52
C THR A 37 -3.74 5.01 2.56
N LYS A 38 -4.43 4.93 1.43
CA LYS A 38 -5.75 4.26 1.35
C LYS A 38 -5.69 2.81 1.88
N SER A 39 -4.53 2.17 1.75
CA SER A 39 -4.23 0.84 2.29
C SER A 39 -3.95 0.82 3.80
N GLY A 40 -3.51 1.93 4.39
CA GLY A 40 -3.01 1.99 5.77
C GLY A 40 -1.62 1.37 5.97
N TYR A 41 -0.99 0.86 4.91
CA TYR A 41 0.37 0.33 4.91
C TYR A 41 1.36 1.37 4.41
N GLU A 42 2.52 1.49 5.06
CA GLU A 42 3.55 2.47 4.72
C GLU A 42 4.63 1.85 3.82
N PHE A 43 4.83 2.45 2.65
CA PHE A 43 5.96 2.14 1.76
C PHE A 43 6.98 3.27 1.82
N TYR A 44 8.25 2.93 2.01
CA TYR A 44 9.32 3.90 2.26
C TYR A 44 10.57 3.67 1.40
N SER A 45 10.81 2.45 0.91
CA SER A 45 11.93 2.15 0.03
C SER A 45 11.68 0.87 -0.76
N VAL A 46 11.78 0.98 -2.09
CA VAL A 46 11.63 -0.19 -2.98
C VAL A 46 12.77 -1.18 -2.73
N GLU A 47 14.01 -0.69 -2.67
CA GLU A 47 15.22 -1.49 -2.46
C GLU A 47 15.18 -2.23 -1.11
N GLU A 48 14.76 -1.56 -0.02
CA GLU A 48 14.76 -2.18 1.30
C GLU A 48 13.54 -3.10 1.53
N GLN A 49 12.36 -2.73 1.02
CA GLN A 49 11.14 -3.50 1.30
C GLN A 49 10.96 -4.71 0.36
N THR A 50 11.49 -4.66 -0.86
CA THR A 50 11.41 -5.80 -1.79
C THR A 50 11.98 -7.10 -1.21
N PRO A 51 13.22 -7.15 -0.68
CA PRO A 51 13.77 -8.36 -0.05
C PRO A 51 13.00 -8.78 1.21
N ILE A 52 12.45 -7.81 1.97
CA ILE A 52 11.58 -8.11 3.12
C ILE A 52 10.33 -8.85 2.65
N PHE A 53 9.66 -8.34 1.62
CA PHE A 53 8.45 -8.98 1.10
C PHE A 53 8.74 -10.34 0.45
N ILE A 54 9.85 -10.48 -0.26
CA ILE A 54 10.28 -11.79 -0.79
C ILE A 54 10.54 -12.77 0.37
N SER A 55 11.09 -12.31 1.50
CA SER A 55 11.23 -13.16 2.68
C SER A 55 9.88 -13.65 3.22
N TYR A 56 8.82 -12.83 3.16
CA TYR A 56 7.46 -13.23 3.50
C TYR A 56 6.90 -14.25 2.52
N TYR A 57 7.12 -14.06 1.21
CA TYR A 57 6.75 -15.05 0.19
C TYR A 57 7.36 -16.43 0.47
N ASN A 58 8.63 -16.46 0.89
CA ASN A 58 9.34 -17.70 1.16
C ASN A 58 8.95 -18.37 2.49
N SER A 59 8.47 -17.60 3.47
CA SER A 59 8.27 -18.08 4.86
C SER A 59 6.81 -18.25 5.27
N ILE A 60 5.90 -17.45 4.72
CA ILE A 60 4.48 -17.46 5.10
C ILE A 60 3.73 -18.50 4.26
N LYS A 61 3.11 -19.46 4.94
CA LYS A 61 2.23 -20.46 4.32
C LYS A 61 0.77 -20.07 4.53
N LEU A 62 0.08 -19.74 3.45
CA LEU A 62 -1.34 -19.42 3.50
C LEU A 62 -2.19 -20.68 3.64
N THR A 63 -3.21 -20.61 4.48
CA THR A 63 -4.30 -21.58 4.49
C THR A 63 -5.16 -21.43 3.22
N PRO A 64 -5.98 -22.42 2.83
CA PRO A 64 -6.86 -22.29 1.67
C PRO A 64 -7.79 -21.07 1.71
N ALA A 65 -8.28 -20.69 2.90
CA ALA A 65 -9.13 -19.51 3.06
C ALA A 65 -8.35 -18.21 2.82
N GLN A 66 -7.11 -18.13 3.30
CA GLN A 66 -6.24 -16.98 3.08
C GLN A 66 -5.75 -16.88 1.64
N GLU A 67 -5.47 -18.02 1.00
CA GLU A 67 -5.14 -18.09 -0.42
C GLU A 67 -6.30 -17.55 -1.28
N LYS A 68 -7.55 -17.83 -0.89
CA LYS A 68 -8.73 -17.23 -1.54
C LYS A 68 -8.74 -15.71 -1.42
N ILE A 69 -8.44 -15.14 -0.25
CA ILE A 69 -8.37 -13.69 -0.06
C ILE A 69 -7.31 -13.07 -1.00
N LYS A 70 -6.11 -13.66 -1.02
CA LYS A 70 -5.02 -13.22 -1.91
C LYS A 70 -5.46 -13.26 -3.37
N ASN A 71 -6.06 -14.37 -3.81
CA ASN A 71 -6.48 -14.54 -5.20
C ASN A 71 -7.64 -13.61 -5.57
N ASP A 72 -8.64 -13.43 -4.69
CA ASP A 72 -9.76 -12.52 -4.91
C ASP A 72 -9.26 -11.07 -5.12
N ALA A 73 -8.20 -10.67 -4.41
CA ALA A 73 -7.57 -9.35 -4.52
C ALA A 73 -6.71 -9.24 -5.79
N LEU A 74 -5.69 -10.09 -5.92
CA LEU A 74 -4.66 -9.95 -6.94
C LEU A 74 -5.14 -10.35 -8.35
N SER A 75 -6.29 -11.04 -8.47
CA SER A 75 -6.88 -11.34 -9.80
C SER A 75 -7.54 -10.13 -10.46
N ARG A 76 -7.79 -9.05 -9.71
CA ARG A 76 -8.46 -7.83 -10.20
C ARG A 76 -7.49 -6.85 -10.87
N MET A 77 -6.19 -7.12 -10.78
CA MET A 77 -5.12 -6.25 -11.27
C MET A 77 -4.25 -6.99 -12.27
N PRO A 78 -3.82 -6.33 -13.37
CA PRO A 78 -2.84 -6.90 -14.28
C PRO A 78 -1.47 -7.04 -13.59
N ALA A 79 -0.68 -8.02 -14.00
CA ALA A 79 0.71 -8.11 -13.56
C ALA A 79 1.56 -7.06 -14.30
N PRO A 80 2.36 -6.23 -13.61
CA PRO A 80 3.19 -5.21 -14.27
C PRO A 80 4.22 -5.75 -15.27
N CYS A 81 4.63 -7.01 -15.11
CA CYS A 81 5.58 -7.67 -16.00
C CYS A 81 4.98 -8.21 -17.30
N CYS A 82 3.66 -8.47 -17.32
CA CYS A 82 2.93 -9.06 -18.43
C CYS A 82 1.42 -8.87 -18.23
N THR A 83 0.79 -7.96 -18.98
CA THR A 83 -0.64 -7.62 -18.79
C THR A 83 -1.61 -8.71 -19.22
N ASP A 84 -1.16 -9.75 -19.92
CA ASP A 84 -1.99 -10.90 -20.29
C ASP A 84 -2.42 -11.73 -19.07
N TYR A 85 -1.72 -11.57 -17.95
CA TYR A 85 -2.00 -12.25 -16.70
C TYR A 85 -2.34 -11.26 -15.60
N SER A 86 -3.14 -11.72 -14.64
CA SER A 86 -3.34 -10.98 -13.40
C SER A 86 -2.13 -11.09 -12.48
N MET A 87 -2.04 -10.23 -11.48
CA MET A 87 -1.02 -10.33 -10.44
C MET A 87 -1.16 -11.63 -9.62
N ALA A 88 -2.35 -12.23 -9.53
CA ALA A 88 -2.54 -13.55 -8.92
C ALA A 88 -1.95 -14.69 -9.76
N SER A 89 -1.95 -14.54 -11.08
CA SER A 89 -1.63 -15.60 -12.05
C SER A 89 -0.40 -15.28 -12.89
N CYS A 90 0.46 -14.37 -12.43
CA CYS A 90 1.65 -13.95 -13.18
C CYS A 90 2.49 -15.17 -13.58
N CYS A 91 2.90 -15.23 -14.85
CA CYS A 91 3.51 -16.41 -15.44
C CYS A 91 4.89 -16.76 -14.87
N CYS A 92 5.56 -15.80 -14.21
CA CYS A 92 6.93 -15.96 -13.72
C CYS A 92 7.03 -15.47 -12.26
N PRO A 93 7.69 -16.24 -11.37
CA PRO A 93 8.02 -15.77 -10.03
C PRO A 93 9.23 -14.83 -10.07
N CYS A 94 9.14 -13.71 -10.82
CA CYS A 94 10.14 -12.66 -10.77
C CYS A 94 10.13 -11.97 -9.41
N ASN A 95 11.15 -11.18 -9.12
CA ASN A 95 11.26 -10.51 -7.83
C ASN A 95 10.11 -9.52 -7.57
N PHE A 96 9.56 -8.88 -8.61
CA PHE A 96 8.34 -8.07 -8.45
C PHE A 96 7.12 -8.92 -8.04
N ALA A 97 6.89 -10.05 -8.71
CA ALA A 97 5.78 -10.94 -8.40
C ALA A 97 5.92 -11.53 -6.98
N LYS A 98 7.11 -12.03 -6.65
CA LYS A 98 7.40 -12.59 -5.31
C LYS A 98 7.21 -11.55 -4.20
N SER A 99 7.69 -10.32 -4.38
CA SER A 99 7.50 -9.26 -3.39
C SER A 99 6.02 -8.92 -3.24
N THR A 100 5.26 -8.79 -4.32
CA THR A 100 3.81 -8.51 -4.25
C THR A 100 3.05 -9.66 -3.56
N TRP A 101 3.38 -10.91 -3.86
CA TRP A 101 2.78 -12.08 -3.22
C TRP A 101 3.14 -12.20 -1.74
N GLY A 102 4.37 -11.87 -1.38
CA GLY A 102 4.83 -11.89 0.00
C GLY A 102 4.24 -10.77 0.85
N LEU A 103 4.12 -9.56 0.29
CA LEU A 103 3.36 -8.46 0.89
C LEU A 103 1.91 -8.89 1.17
N ALA A 104 1.22 -9.43 0.16
CA ALA A 104 -0.15 -9.89 0.33
C ALA A 104 -0.26 -10.97 1.43
N ALA A 105 0.68 -11.92 1.47
CA ALA A 105 0.71 -12.95 2.49
C ALA A 105 0.88 -12.37 3.91
N HIS A 106 1.78 -11.41 4.08
CA HIS A 106 2.00 -10.71 5.35
C HIS A 106 0.74 -9.93 5.79
N LEU A 107 0.14 -9.15 4.90
CA LEU A 107 -1.06 -8.37 5.20
C LEU A 107 -2.23 -9.25 5.64
N ILE A 108 -2.40 -10.42 5.02
CA ILE A 108 -3.48 -11.35 5.36
C ILE A 108 -3.21 -12.05 6.70
N VAL A 109 -1.98 -12.50 6.93
CA VAL A 109 -1.64 -13.35 8.08
C VAL A 109 -1.38 -12.55 9.35
N ASN A 110 -0.60 -11.47 9.23
CA ASN A 110 -0.14 -10.69 10.38
C ASN A 110 -1.05 -9.50 10.66
N GLU A 111 -1.56 -8.85 9.62
CA GLU A 111 -2.36 -7.62 9.77
C GLU A 111 -3.88 -7.87 9.66
N GLY A 112 -4.30 -9.08 9.26
CA GLY A 112 -5.70 -9.47 9.18
C GLY A 112 -6.49 -8.79 8.05
N TYR A 113 -5.81 -8.37 6.97
CA TYR A 113 -6.44 -7.66 5.85
C TYR A 113 -7.40 -8.56 5.07
N ASN A 114 -8.50 -7.96 4.59
CA ASN A 114 -9.39 -8.58 3.62
C ASN A 114 -8.94 -8.33 2.16
N ALA A 115 -9.69 -8.86 1.19
CA ALA A 115 -9.30 -8.79 -0.22
C ALA A 115 -9.21 -7.34 -0.76
N ASP A 116 -10.13 -6.46 -0.39
CA ASP A 116 -10.15 -5.07 -0.87
C ASP A 116 -8.96 -4.29 -0.31
N GLN A 117 -8.59 -4.53 0.96
CA GLN A 117 -7.42 -3.91 1.58
C GLN A 117 -6.10 -4.42 0.98
N VAL A 118 -6.03 -5.72 0.65
CA VAL A 118 -4.87 -6.30 -0.03
C VAL A 118 -4.73 -5.73 -1.45
N GLU A 119 -5.84 -5.58 -2.18
CA GLU A 119 -5.85 -4.96 -3.50
C GLU A 119 -5.36 -3.51 -3.45
N ASP A 120 -5.88 -2.71 -2.51
CA ASP A 120 -5.46 -1.33 -2.33
C ASP A 120 -3.96 -1.23 -1.96
N ALA A 121 -3.46 -2.10 -1.08
CA ALA A 121 -2.05 -2.14 -0.71
C ALA A 121 -1.15 -2.57 -1.88
N ALA A 122 -1.54 -3.60 -2.64
CA ALA A 122 -0.78 -4.07 -3.79
C ALA A 122 -0.74 -3.04 -4.92
N ASN A 123 -1.85 -2.35 -5.20
CA ASN A 123 -1.85 -1.23 -6.17
C ASN A 123 -0.93 -0.09 -5.70
N THR A 124 -0.94 0.22 -4.41
CA THR A 124 -0.06 1.25 -3.83
C THR A 124 1.41 0.82 -3.93
N TRP A 125 1.72 -0.45 -3.69
CA TRP A 125 3.07 -0.99 -3.88
C TRP A 125 3.51 -0.91 -5.35
N ILE A 126 2.65 -1.31 -6.30
CA ILE A 126 2.93 -1.21 -7.73
C ILE A 126 3.21 0.26 -8.11
N ALA A 127 2.36 1.20 -7.73
CA ALA A 127 2.56 2.62 -8.03
C ALA A 127 3.84 3.19 -7.40
N PHE A 128 4.21 2.71 -6.21
CA PHE A 128 5.44 3.10 -5.53
C PHE A 128 6.68 2.53 -6.21
N ALA A 129 6.62 1.27 -6.67
CA ALA A 129 7.72 0.60 -7.35
C ALA A 129 7.91 1.04 -8.81
N TYR A 130 6.84 1.46 -9.48
CA TYR A 130 6.83 1.94 -10.87
C TYR A 130 6.38 3.42 -10.91
N PRO A 131 7.18 4.37 -10.42
CA PRO A 131 6.78 5.78 -10.32
C PRO A 131 6.48 6.42 -11.68
N ASN A 132 7.03 5.88 -12.76
CA ASN A 132 6.81 6.33 -14.14
C ASN A 132 5.74 5.50 -14.89
N GLY A 133 5.09 4.56 -14.21
CA GLY A 133 4.23 3.55 -14.83
C GLY A 133 5.02 2.34 -15.36
N TYR A 134 4.29 1.40 -15.95
CA TYR A 134 4.81 0.20 -16.59
C TYR A 134 4.05 -0.08 -17.89
N GLU A 135 4.72 -0.68 -18.87
CA GLU A 135 4.14 -1.00 -20.18
C GLU A 135 3.45 -2.36 -20.18
N GLY A 136 3.89 -3.28 -19.31
CA GLY A 136 3.25 -4.59 -19.18
C GLY A 136 3.77 -5.63 -20.16
N ASP A 137 4.96 -5.45 -20.73
CA ASP A 137 5.57 -6.34 -21.72
C ASP A 137 7.03 -6.71 -21.41
N ALA A 138 7.55 -6.31 -20.25
CA ALA A 138 8.93 -6.57 -19.82
C ALA A 138 9.34 -8.04 -19.97
N CYS A 139 8.42 -8.99 -19.74
CA CYS A 139 8.64 -10.41 -19.99
C CYS A 139 8.93 -10.74 -21.48
N TYR A 140 8.21 -10.11 -22.40
CA TYR A 140 8.32 -10.34 -23.84
C TYR A 140 9.53 -9.62 -24.45
N GLU A 141 9.92 -8.49 -23.90
CA GLU A 141 11.07 -7.71 -24.35
C GLU A 141 12.41 -8.17 -23.75
N GLY A 142 12.39 -9.18 -22.87
CA GLY A 142 13.60 -9.66 -22.20
C GLY A 142 14.13 -8.71 -21.11
N ARG A 143 13.29 -7.79 -20.64
CA ARG A 143 13.60 -6.80 -19.58
C ARG A 143 13.38 -7.35 -18.17
N CYS A 144 13.27 -8.67 -18.04
CA CYS A 144 13.06 -9.34 -16.76
C CYS A 144 14.09 -8.92 -15.70
N GLY A 145 15.37 -8.75 -16.09
CA GLY A 145 16.47 -8.37 -15.19
C GLY A 145 16.62 -6.87 -14.93
N VAL A 146 15.76 -6.02 -15.49
CA VAL A 146 15.80 -4.56 -15.28
C VAL A 146 15.08 -4.19 -13.97
N GLU A 147 15.51 -3.13 -13.30
CA GLU A 147 14.85 -2.59 -12.10
C GLU A 147 13.38 -2.21 -12.34
N PHE A 148 12.57 -2.18 -11.29
CA PHE A 148 11.15 -1.82 -11.37
C PHE A 148 10.96 -0.38 -11.86
N GLU A 149 11.78 0.57 -11.38
CA GLU A 149 11.64 1.98 -11.74
C GLU A 149 11.89 2.28 -13.23
N ASN A 150 12.60 1.36 -13.90
CA ASN A 150 12.84 1.39 -15.35
C ASN A 150 12.03 0.30 -16.07
N ASP A 151 10.81 0.03 -15.58
CA ASP A 151 9.80 -0.82 -16.24
C ASP A 151 10.33 -2.25 -16.51
N GLY A 152 11.08 -2.77 -15.53
CA GLY A 152 11.54 -4.15 -15.48
C GLY A 152 10.83 -4.99 -14.41
N CYS A 153 11.38 -6.17 -14.13
CA CYS A 153 10.83 -7.14 -13.17
C CYS A 153 11.80 -7.55 -12.05
N GLY A 154 12.96 -6.87 -11.97
CA GLY A 154 13.98 -7.05 -10.92
C GLY A 154 14.68 -8.41 -10.93
N GLY A 155 14.55 -9.18 -12.00
CA GLY A 155 15.16 -10.49 -12.18
C GLY A 155 14.42 -11.66 -11.51
N MET A 156 14.94 -12.86 -11.75
CA MET A 156 14.43 -14.11 -11.18
C MET A 156 15.20 -14.57 -9.93
N THR A 157 16.37 -13.99 -9.71
CA THR A 157 17.31 -14.34 -8.65
C THR A 157 17.19 -13.32 -7.54
N GLU A 158 16.85 -13.77 -6.33
CA GLU A 158 16.54 -12.89 -5.19
C GLU A 158 17.76 -12.09 -4.69
N GLN A 159 18.97 -12.44 -5.14
CA GLN A 159 20.20 -11.71 -4.85
C GLN A 159 20.48 -10.53 -5.79
N LEU A 160 19.67 -10.36 -6.84
CA LEU A 160 19.83 -9.34 -7.88
C LEU A 160 18.73 -8.28 -7.85
N ILE A 161 18.12 -8.04 -6.68
CA ILE A 161 17.08 -7.03 -6.52
C ILE A 161 17.76 -5.65 -6.42
N ILE A 162 18.23 -5.15 -7.56
CA ILE A 162 18.63 -3.77 -7.84
C ILE A 162 18.76 -3.70 -9.35
#